data_AF-A0A7W8YUW3-F1
#
_entry.id   AF-A0A7W8YUW3-F1
#
_cell.length_a   1.000
_cell.length_b   1.000
_cell.length_c   1.000
_cell.angle_alpha   90.00
_cell.angle_beta   90.00
_cell.angle_gamma   90.00
#
_symmetry.space_group_name_H-M   'P 1'
#
loop_
_entity.id
_entity.type
_entity.pdbx_description
1 polymer ?
#
loop_
_entity_poly.entity_id
_entity_poly.type
_entity_poly.pdbx_seq_one_letter_code
_entity_poly.pdbx_strand_id
1 'polypeptide(L)'
;MKRAFLYVLFPILFLNTSFSEVFKVPHLISHFQQHHQQNSEVGIIDFLSMHYFGEDLNDNDDEEDMKLPFKKISSQGHISQAISFSKVIQFKPHYIFLPDAPVKPEQHWLCNPALENLFRPPRV
;
A
#
# COMPACT_ATOMS: atom_id res chain seq x y z
N MET A 1 16.07 -31.40 -4.84
CA MET A 1 15.65 -30.49 -5.93
C MET A 1 14.15 -30.17 -5.85
N LYS A 2 13.24 -31.14 -6.01
CA LYS A 2 11.77 -30.91 -6.05
C LYS A 2 11.19 -30.26 -4.77
N ARG A 3 11.70 -30.63 -3.60
CA ARG A 3 11.25 -30.09 -2.29
C ARG A 3 11.79 -28.69 -2.00
N ALA A 4 12.98 -28.36 -2.52
CA ALA A 4 13.59 -27.02 -2.38
C ALA A 4 12.74 -25.95 -3.07
N PHE A 5 12.14 -26.29 -4.21
CA PHE A 5 11.20 -25.42 -4.91
C PHE A 5 9.98 -25.05 -4.05
N LEU A 6 9.42 -26.01 -3.29
CA LEU A 6 8.28 -25.73 -2.39
C LEU A 6 8.66 -24.74 -1.28
N TYR A 7 9.88 -24.85 -0.72
CA TYR A 7 10.35 -23.93 0.32
C TYR A 7 10.58 -22.50 -0.19
N VAL A 8 10.78 -22.31 -1.51
CA VAL A 8 10.88 -20.98 -2.13
C VAL A 8 9.52 -20.49 -2.61
N LEU A 9 8.71 -21.36 -3.22
CA LEU A 9 7.40 -21.01 -3.77
C LEU A 9 6.39 -20.68 -2.67
N PHE A 10 6.34 -21.46 -1.58
CA PHE A 10 5.40 -21.26 -0.49
C PHE A 10 5.48 -19.86 0.13
N PRO A 11 6.65 -19.33 0.56
CA PRO A 11 6.71 -17.99 1.10
C PRO A 11 6.40 -16.92 0.05
N ILE A 12 6.80 -17.10 -1.22
CA ILE A 12 6.43 -16.16 -2.29
C ILE A 12 4.91 -16.08 -2.43
N LEU A 13 4.22 -17.21 -2.53
CA LEU A 13 2.76 -17.21 -2.64
C LEU A 13 2.12 -16.68 -1.35
N PHE A 14 2.53 -17.19 -0.19
CA PHE A 14 1.95 -16.81 1.10
C PHE A 14 2.13 -15.31 1.44
N LEU A 15 3.28 -14.72 1.08
CA LEU A 15 3.57 -13.31 1.35
C LEU A 15 2.91 -12.35 0.35
N ASN A 16 2.64 -12.80 -0.88
CA ASN A 16 1.97 -11.99 -1.90
C ASN A 16 0.45 -12.15 -1.89
N THR A 17 -0.08 -13.20 -1.25
CA THR A 17 -1.51 -13.43 -1.11
C THR A 17 -2.03 -12.66 0.10
N SER A 18 -3.13 -11.91 -0.05
CA SER A 18 -3.76 -11.31 1.13
C SER A 18 -4.38 -12.40 2.00
N PHE A 19 -4.04 -12.41 3.29
CA PHE A 19 -4.59 -13.38 4.25
C PHE A 19 -6.14 -13.28 4.35
N SER A 20 -6.71 -12.14 3.97
CA SER A 20 -8.15 -11.92 3.86
C SER A 20 -8.83 -12.87 2.87
N GLU A 21 -8.13 -13.32 1.82
CA GLU A 21 -8.68 -14.21 0.80
C GLU A 21 -8.94 -15.63 1.34
N VAL A 22 -8.19 -16.07 2.36
CA VAL A 22 -8.41 -17.36 3.02
C VAL A 22 -9.77 -17.39 3.74
N PHE A 23 -10.21 -16.25 4.28
CA PHE A 23 -11.52 -16.15 4.94
C PHE A 23 -12.70 -16.23 3.97
N LYS A 24 -12.48 -16.12 2.66
CA LYS A 24 -13.50 -16.30 1.63
C LYS A 24 -13.65 -17.76 1.17
N VAL A 25 -12.74 -18.66 1.59
CA VAL A 25 -12.79 -20.09 1.24
C VAL A 25 -14.10 -20.78 1.67
N PRO A 26 -14.69 -20.51 2.86
CA PRO A 26 -15.99 -21.08 3.20
C PRO A 26 -17.10 -20.69 2.22
N HIS A 27 -17.07 -19.46 1.72
CA HIS A 27 -18.04 -18.97 0.71
C HIS A 27 -17.89 -19.71 -0.62
N LEU A 28 -16.65 -19.89 -1.09
CA LEU A 28 -16.34 -20.68 -2.29
C LEU A 28 -16.90 -22.12 -2.20
N ILE A 29 -16.74 -22.77 -1.04
CA ILE A 29 -17.25 -24.14 -0.83
C ILE A 29 -18.78 -24.15 -0.86
N SER A 30 -19.43 -23.20 -0.19
CA SER A 30 -20.89 -23.10 -0.17
C SER A 30 -21.46 -22.86 -1.57
N HIS A 31 -20.85 -21.96 -2.35
CA HIS A 31 -21.26 -21.65 -3.72
C HIS A 31 -21.09 -22.87 -4.63
N PHE A 32 -19.95 -23.56 -4.56
CA PHE A 32 -19.73 -24.81 -5.28
C PHE A 32 -20.80 -25.87 -4.95
N GLN A 33 -21.15 -26.04 -3.66
CA GLN A 33 -22.18 -26.99 -3.25
C GLN A 33 -23.55 -26.65 -3.85
N GLN A 34 -23.89 -25.37 -3.99
CA GLN A 34 -25.13 -24.94 -4.62
C GLN A 34 -25.18 -25.33 -6.11
N HIS A 35 -24.13 -25.03 -6.88
CA HIS A 35 -24.07 -25.46 -8.29
C HIS A 35 -24.07 -26.98 -8.43
N HIS A 36 -23.36 -27.70 -7.56
CA HIS A 36 -23.32 -29.16 -7.59
C HIS A 36 -24.68 -29.79 -7.22
N GLN A 37 -25.47 -29.13 -6.37
CA GLN A 37 -26.84 -29.56 -6.06
C GLN A 37 -27.82 -29.29 -7.21
N GLN A 38 -27.65 -28.17 -7.92
CA GLN A 38 -28.47 -27.81 -9.07
C GLN A 38 -28.13 -28.68 -10.30
N ASN A 39 -26.85 -29.00 -10.48
CA ASN A 39 -26.36 -29.86 -11.54
C ASN A 39 -25.19 -30.72 -11.02
N SER A 40 -25.45 -32.01 -10.80
CA SER A 40 -24.43 -32.94 -10.29
C SER A 40 -23.30 -33.22 -11.28
N GLU A 41 -23.43 -32.80 -12.55
CA GLU A 41 -22.35 -32.89 -13.54
C GLU A 41 -21.30 -31.79 -13.36
N VAL A 42 -21.61 -30.72 -12.62
CA VAL A 42 -20.64 -29.65 -12.34
C VAL A 42 -19.64 -30.13 -11.31
N GLY A 43 -18.42 -30.42 -11.77
CA GLY A 43 -17.28 -30.69 -10.92
C GLY A 43 -16.64 -29.40 -10.39
N ILE A 44 -15.70 -29.55 -9.43
CA ILE A 44 -15.01 -28.38 -8.86
C ILE A 44 -14.15 -27.64 -9.90
N ILE A 45 -13.61 -28.35 -10.89
CA ILE A 45 -12.83 -27.74 -11.97
C ILE A 45 -13.74 -26.96 -12.91
N ASP A 46 -14.90 -27.51 -13.25
CA ASP A 46 -15.89 -26.84 -14.10
C ASP A 46 -16.41 -25.57 -13.42
N PHE A 47 -16.70 -25.67 -12.12
CA PHE A 47 -17.09 -24.53 -11.29
C PHE A 47 -16.01 -23.43 -11.22
N LEU A 48 -14.73 -23.80 -11.11
CA LEU A 48 -13.66 -22.80 -11.17
C LEU A 48 -13.50 -22.23 -12.58
N SER A 49 -13.72 -23.05 -13.62
CA SER A 49 -13.64 -22.63 -15.01
C SER A 49 -14.66 -21.54 -15.33
N MET A 50 -15.93 -21.79 -15.04
CA MET A 50 -17.01 -20.83 -15.31
C MET A 50 -16.79 -19.49 -14.57
N HIS A 51 -16.39 -19.52 -13.31
CA HIS A 51 -16.24 -18.31 -12.50
C HIS A 51 -14.88 -17.59 -12.63
N TYR A 52 -13.80 -18.22 -13.09
CA TYR A 52 -12.49 -17.55 -13.21
C TYR A 52 -11.96 -17.41 -14.65
N PHE A 53 -12.51 -18.15 -15.61
CA PHE A 53 -12.04 -18.13 -17.01
C PHE A 53 -13.03 -17.50 -17.99
N GLY A 54 -14.17 -16.98 -17.50
CA GLY A 54 -15.03 -16.05 -18.25
C GLY A 54 -16.13 -16.70 -19.08
N GLU A 55 -16.37 -18.00 -18.93
CA GLU A 55 -17.58 -18.67 -19.43
C GLU A 55 -18.65 -18.66 -18.34
N ASP A 56 -18.96 -17.46 -17.87
CA ASP A 56 -19.97 -17.26 -16.83
C ASP A 56 -21.35 -17.62 -17.40
N LEU A 57 -22.06 -18.49 -16.69
CA LEU A 57 -23.45 -18.77 -17.03
C LEU A 57 -24.24 -17.61 -16.44
N ASN A 58 -24.92 -16.82 -17.26
CA ASN A 58 -25.75 -15.70 -16.81
C ASN A 58 -26.94 -16.19 -15.95
N ASP A 59 -26.68 -16.60 -14.72
CA ASP A 59 -27.59 -17.21 -13.76
C ASP A 59 -27.96 -16.25 -12.62
N ASN A 60 -27.55 -14.98 -12.75
CA ASN A 60 -27.88 -13.85 -11.89
C ASN A 60 -27.30 -14.00 -10.47
N ASP A 61 -26.13 -14.62 -10.35
CA ASP A 61 -25.37 -14.75 -9.09
C ASP A 61 -24.20 -13.76 -8.93
N ASP A 62 -24.09 -12.77 -9.84
CA ASP A 62 -23.03 -11.75 -9.91
C ASP A 62 -22.59 -11.22 -8.53
N GLU A 63 -23.53 -10.98 -7.61
CA GLU A 63 -23.21 -10.50 -6.26
C GLU A 63 -22.44 -11.50 -5.40
N GLU A 64 -22.80 -12.78 -5.48
CA GLU A 64 -22.12 -13.87 -4.76
C GLU A 64 -20.77 -14.17 -5.39
N ASP A 65 -20.70 -14.05 -6.70
CA ASP A 65 -19.52 -14.27 -7.51
C ASP A 65 -18.39 -13.30 -7.20
N MET A 66 -18.76 -12.06 -6.93
CA MET A 66 -17.84 -11.00 -6.51
C MET A 66 -17.30 -11.20 -5.08
N LYS A 67 -17.86 -12.13 -4.29
CA LYS A 67 -17.36 -12.51 -2.96
C LYS A 67 -16.37 -13.66 -3.02
N LEU A 68 -16.17 -14.29 -4.18
CA LEU A 68 -15.22 -15.39 -4.34
C LEU A 68 -13.77 -14.92 -4.08
N PRO A 69 -12.91 -15.82 -3.54
CA PRO A 69 -11.49 -15.53 -3.36
C PRO A 69 -10.85 -15.08 -4.67
N PHE A 70 -10.00 -14.05 -4.64
CA PHE A 70 -9.23 -13.59 -5.81
C PHE A 70 -10.04 -13.05 -7.01
N LYS A 71 -11.38 -13.01 -6.97
CA LYS A 71 -12.20 -12.48 -8.07
C LYS A 71 -12.04 -10.96 -8.23
N LYS A 72 -11.80 -10.25 -7.12
CA LYS A 72 -11.45 -8.81 -7.12
C LYS A 72 -10.08 -8.57 -6.51
N ILE A 73 -9.28 -7.74 -7.18
CA ILE A 73 -8.06 -7.18 -6.61
C ILE A 73 -8.48 -6.02 -5.70
N SER A 74 -8.66 -6.29 -4.41
CA SER A 74 -8.84 -5.22 -3.42
C SER A 74 -7.47 -4.72 -2.96
N SER A 75 -7.28 -3.40 -2.93
CA SER A 75 -6.04 -2.77 -2.43
C SER A 75 -5.80 -3.01 -0.92
N GLN A 76 -6.80 -3.50 -0.19
CA GLN A 76 -6.71 -3.81 1.23
C GLN A 76 -5.98 -5.14 1.45
N GLY A 77 -4.74 -5.05 1.92
CA GLY A 77 -3.99 -6.21 2.42
C GLY A 77 -2.95 -6.78 1.47
N HIS A 78 -2.51 -6.02 0.46
CA HIS A 78 -1.28 -6.33 -0.25
C HIS A 78 -0.08 -6.02 0.65
N ILE A 79 0.61 -7.05 1.13
CA ILE A 79 1.86 -6.87 1.90
C ILE A 79 2.97 -6.55 0.89
N SER A 80 3.07 -5.30 0.46
CA SER A 80 4.21 -4.83 -0.34
C SER A 80 5.45 -4.80 0.55
N GLN A 81 6.22 -5.89 0.52
CA GLN A 81 7.55 -5.90 1.11
C GLN A 81 8.50 -5.11 0.21
N ALA A 82 8.48 -3.79 0.37
CA ALA A 82 9.52 -2.94 -0.18
C ALA A 82 10.80 -3.24 0.61
N ILE A 83 11.76 -3.91 -0.02
CA ILE A 83 13.13 -3.95 0.49
C ILE A 83 13.68 -2.54 0.30
N SER A 84 13.62 -1.72 1.34
CA SER A 84 14.18 -0.37 1.30
C SER A 84 15.69 -0.48 1.21
N PHE A 85 16.23 -0.46 -0.01
CA PHE A 85 17.66 -0.24 -0.25
C PHE A 85 17.96 1.24 -0.02
N SER A 86 17.86 1.69 1.24
CA SER A 86 18.27 3.02 1.62
C SER A 86 19.79 3.10 1.51
N LYS A 87 20.29 3.56 0.36
CA LYS A 87 21.70 3.92 0.23
C LYS A 87 21.96 5.09 1.17
N VAL A 88 22.74 4.87 2.23
CA VAL A 88 23.12 5.92 3.18
C VAL A 88 23.88 6.99 2.40
N ILE A 89 23.26 8.15 2.18
CA ILE A 89 23.91 9.32 1.59
C ILE A 89 24.75 9.94 2.70
N GLN A 90 26.07 9.71 2.66
CA GLN A 90 26.99 10.42 3.54
C GLN A 90 27.21 11.84 3.03
N PHE A 91 26.67 12.83 3.74
CA PHE A 91 27.01 14.24 3.51
C PHE A 91 28.35 14.53 4.17
N LYS A 92 29.36 14.87 3.37
CA LYS A 92 30.61 15.42 3.89
C LYS A 92 30.34 16.87 4.31
N PRO A 93 30.52 17.26 5.59
CA PRO A 93 30.29 18.64 6.00
C PRO A 93 31.27 19.56 5.26
N HIS A 94 30.73 20.57 4.58
CA HIS A 94 31.52 21.65 4.00
C HIS A 94 31.60 22.78 5.02
N TYR A 95 32.76 22.93 5.66
CA TYR A 95 33.00 24.09 6.53
C TYR A 95 33.39 25.28 5.65
N ILE A 96 32.61 26.35 5.74
CA ILE A 96 32.96 27.65 5.16
C ILE A 96 33.81 28.36 6.21
N PHE A 97 35.08 28.61 5.90
CA PHE A 97 35.92 29.48 6.73
C PHE A 97 35.53 30.92 6.44
N LEU A 98 34.79 31.54 7.35
CA LEU A 98 34.55 32.98 7.32
C LEU A 98 35.81 33.65 7.90
N PRO A 99 36.57 34.44 7.12
CA PRO A 99 37.62 35.25 7.71
C PRO A 99 36.97 36.22 8.71
N ASP A 100 37.56 36.33 9.90
CA ASP A 100 37.16 37.33 10.89
C ASP A 100 37.27 38.71 10.24
N ALA A 101 36.14 39.26 9.79
CA ALA A 101 36.09 40.64 9.37
C ALA A 101 36.36 41.51 10.61
N PRO A 102 37.20 42.54 10.53
CA PRO A 102 37.30 43.51 11.61
C PRO A 102 35.98 44.29 11.67
N VAL A 103 35.02 43.78 12.45
CA VAL A 103 33.80 44.51 12.76
C VAL A 103 34.18 45.61 13.74
N LYS A 104 34.54 46.78 13.22
CA LYS A 104 34.39 48.01 13.97
C LYS A 104 32.95 48.45 13.73
N PRO A 105 32.04 48.34 14.70
CA PRO A 105 30.70 48.87 14.51
C PRO A 105 30.84 50.39 14.42
N GLU A 106 30.67 50.96 13.23
CA GLU A 106 30.45 52.39 13.11
C GLU A 106 29.15 52.70 13.87
N GLN A 107 29.25 53.51 14.92
CA GLN A 107 28.15 53.83 15.83
C GLN A 107 26.97 54.53 15.13
N HIS A 108 27.11 54.91 13.85
CA HIS A 108 26.05 55.51 13.06
C HIS A 108 24.98 54.49 12.59
N TRP A 109 25.25 53.18 12.68
CA TRP A 109 24.29 52.12 12.30
C TRP A 109 23.34 51.71 13.43
N LEU A 110 23.48 52.29 14.63
CA LEU A 110 22.48 52.13 15.68
C LEU A 110 21.27 53.00 15.32
N CYS A 111 20.31 52.41 14.60
CA CYS A 111 18.97 52.97 14.46
C CYS A 111 18.48 53.48 15.81
N ASN A 112 18.19 54.78 15.87
CA ASN A 112 17.54 55.43 16.99
C ASN A 112 16.31 54.58 17.40
N PRO A 113 16.28 53.99 18.60
CA PRO A 113 15.15 53.17 19.00
C PRO A 113 14.03 54.12 19.38
N ALA A 114 13.16 54.45 18.42
CA ALA A 114 11.83 54.92 18.74
C ALA A 114 11.03 53.73 19.32
N LEU A 115 11.43 53.29 20.53
CA LEU A 115 10.79 52.28 21.37
C LEU A 115 9.32 52.62 21.67
N GLU A 116 8.93 53.87 21.45
CA GLU A 116 7.62 54.44 21.78
C GLU A 116 6.51 54.13 20.75
N ASN A 117 6.82 53.58 19.56
CA ASN A 117 5.86 53.61 18.43
C ASN A 117 5.55 52.28 17.73
N LEU A 118 5.96 51.13 18.28
CA LEU A 118 5.80 49.83 17.60
C LEU A 118 4.40 49.20 17.66
N PHE A 119 3.48 49.75 18.47
CA PHE A 119 2.08 49.29 18.49
C PHE A 119 1.10 50.45 18.44
N ARG A 120 0.36 50.56 17.33
CA ARG A 120 -0.90 51.33 17.28
C ARG A 120 -2.01 50.44 16.70
N PRO A 121 -3.16 50.31 17.37
CA PRO A 121 -4.30 49.60 16.80
C PRO A 121 -4.93 50.40 15.64
N PRO A 122 -5.69 49.73 14.75
CA PRO A 122 -6.31 50.37 13.59
C PRO A 122 -7.31 51.43 14.04
N ARG A 123 -7.25 52.61 13.39
CA ARG A 123 -8.24 53.67 13.57
C ARG A 123 -9.41 53.42 12.62
N VAL A 124 -10.63 53.49 13.15
CA VAL A 124 -11.90 53.42 12.41
C VAL A 124 -12.14 54.74 11.69
#